data_AF-A0A1H5R215-F1
#
_entry.id   AF-A0A1H5R215-F1
#
_cell.length_a   1.000
_cell.length_b   1.000
_cell.length_c   1.000
_cell.angle_alpha   90.00
_cell.angle_beta   90.00
_cell.angle_gamma   90.00
#
_symmetry.space_group_name_H-M   'P 1'
#
loop_
_entity.id
_entity.type
_entity.pdbx_description
1 polymer ?
#
loop_
_entity_poly.entity_id
_entity_poly.type
_entity_poly.pdbx_seq_one_letter_code
_entity_poly.pdbx_strand_id
1 'polypeptide(L)'
;MGEGVVRKPLRRVGATLARYRERDGDHYAAAVTFFSLLALVPLVMVAVSVAGFVLAGDQLLATELDRVIDGALPPEIAGRVNDVVHTVVGERGRIGLLALTVAAYSGWSWISNVRDAVTAMLGQERTARPLLRGIAADVLALIGVGLAMAVSFGLAALTGAAGTWLLGLTGLTGGFAKFVLVAGSLLLGLAANWLVIAWCLARLPRSALPLRSTLRPAGAAAVGLAALQQAGGLYLHLLGRSPAVAAFGTLVGVLLFVYLVVRWLLMVTVWLTVRDDPPPGTLAADVRYAGTTLGAGASAELVVRTLTGR
;
A
#
# COMPACT_ATOMS: atom_id res chain seq x y z
N MET A 1 38.52 0.30 -19.07
CA MET A 1 37.21 0.07 -19.72
C MET A 1 36.06 -0.14 -18.70
N GLY A 2 36.09 0.54 -17.53
CA GLY A 2 35.15 0.28 -16.42
C GLY A 2 34.34 1.47 -15.91
N GLU A 3 34.65 2.71 -16.31
CA GLU A 3 33.98 3.91 -15.78
C GLU A 3 32.61 4.22 -16.42
N GLY A 4 32.33 3.71 -17.62
CA GLY A 4 31.09 4.02 -18.34
C GLY A 4 29.85 3.26 -17.85
N VAL A 5 30.03 2.06 -17.29
CA VAL A 5 28.93 1.16 -16.93
C VAL A 5 28.28 1.56 -15.60
N VAL A 6 29.06 2.05 -14.63
CA VAL A 6 28.57 2.46 -13.30
C VAL A 6 27.89 3.83 -13.32
N ARG A 7 28.27 4.72 -14.27
CA ARG A 7 27.66 6.05 -14.42
C ARG A 7 26.22 6.00 -14.92
N LYS A 8 25.85 4.98 -15.70
CA LYS A 8 24.50 4.84 -16.29
C LYS A 8 23.38 4.61 -15.24
N PRO A 9 23.49 3.65 -14.30
CA PRO A 9 22.46 3.44 -13.27
C PRO A 9 22.36 4.62 -12.29
N LEU A 10 23.48 5.19 -11.86
CA LEU A 10 23.50 6.38 -10.99
C LEU A 10 22.83 7.58 -11.65
N ARG A 11 23.08 7.80 -12.95
CA ARG A 11 22.42 8.86 -13.72
C ARG A 11 20.90 8.66 -13.81
N ARG A 12 20.43 7.42 -14.01
CA ARG A 12 18.99 7.11 -14.03
C ARG A 12 18.32 7.39 -12.69
N VAL A 13 18.98 7.02 -11.58
CA VAL A 13 18.46 7.29 -10.23
C VAL A 13 18.36 8.79 -9.99
N GLY A 14 19.42 9.54 -10.32
CA GLY A 14 19.43 11.01 -10.20
C GLY A 14 18.32 11.69 -11.02
N ALA A 15 18.16 11.30 -12.28
CA ALA A 15 17.10 11.84 -13.16
C ALA A 15 15.69 11.48 -12.65
N THR A 16 15.51 10.29 -12.09
CA THR A 16 14.22 9.87 -11.49
C THR A 16 13.89 10.73 -10.27
N LEU A 17 14.87 10.94 -9.37
CA LEU A 17 14.71 11.79 -8.19
C LEU A 17 14.41 13.26 -8.56
N ALA A 18 15.09 13.79 -9.57
CA ALA A 18 14.86 15.15 -10.05
C ALA A 18 13.43 15.32 -10.58
N ARG A 19 12.99 14.45 -11.50
CA ARG A 19 11.62 14.47 -12.05
C ARG A 19 10.54 14.22 -11.01
N TYR A 20 10.82 13.36 -10.04
CA TYR A 20 9.90 13.09 -8.94
C TYR A 20 9.65 14.35 -8.10
N ARG A 21 10.71 15.13 -7.81
CA ARG A 21 10.58 16.41 -7.10
C ARG A 21 9.93 17.48 -7.95
N GLU A 22 10.28 17.58 -9.24
CA GLU A 22 9.68 18.52 -10.19
C GLU A 22 8.16 18.33 -10.31
N ARG A 23 7.68 17.09 -10.16
CA ARG A 23 6.25 16.73 -10.26
C ARG A 23 5.53 16.73 -8.90
N ASP A 24 6.13 17.28 -7.86
CA ASP A 24 5.59 17.30 -6.49
C ASP A 24 5.23 15.92 -5.93
N GLY A 25 6.07 14.91 -6.21
CA GLY A 25 5.79 13.52 -5.85
C GLY A 25 5.50 13.30 -4.36
N ASP A 26 6.20 14.01 -3.47
CA ASP A 26 5.97 13.91 -2.02
C ASP A 26 4.60 14.50 -1.60
N HIS A 27 4.11 15.52 -2.30
CA HIS A 27 2.77 16.07 -2.09
C HIS A 27 1.69 15.05 -2.50
N TYR A 28 1.84 14.43 -3.68
CA TYR A 28 0.95 13.37 -4.12
C TYR A 28 1.00 12.15 -3.21
N ALA A 29 2.19 11.76 -2.72
CA ALA A 29 2.34 10.66 -1.79
C ALA A 29 1.58 10.94 -0.49
N ALA A 30 1.74 12.14 0.09
CA ALA A 30 1.02 12.56 1.29
C ALA A 30 -0.50 12.57 1.07
N ALA A 31 -0.98 13.10 -0.04
CA ALA A 31 -2.40 13.14 -0.37
C ALA A 31 -3.00 11.73 -0.49
N VAL A 32 -2.35 10.83 -1.26
CA VAL A 32 -2.81 9.44 -1.41
C VAL A 32 -2.80 8.70 -0.08
N THR A 33 -1.79 8.92 0.77
CA THR A 33 -1.75 8.34 2.13
C THR A 33 -2.95 8.80 2.97
N PHE A 34 -3.27 10.09 2.95
CA PHE A 34 -4.42 10.64 3.65
C PHE A 34 -5.74 10.02 3.15
N PHE A 35 -5.95 9.95 1.85
CA PHE A 35 -7.13 9.29 1.27
C PHE A 35 -7.20 7.80 1.60
N SER A 36 -6.05 7.11 1.68
CA SER A 36 -5.99 5.69 2.06
C SER A 36 -6.44 5.49 3.51
N LEU A 37 -6.03 6.37 4.42
CA LEU A 37 -6.50 6.35 5.80
C LEU A 37 -8.00 6.63 5.93
N LEU A 38 -8.51 7.63 5.20
CA LEU A 38 -9.95 7.91 5.18
C LEU A 38 -10.76 6.71 4.66
N ALA A 39 -10.25 6.00 3.63
CA ALA A 39 -10.90 4.81 3.09
C ALA A 39 -10.82 3.59 4.01
N LEU A 40 -9.86 3.55 4.94
CA LEU A 40 -9.71 2.44 5.88
C LEU A 40 -10.88 2.36 6.86
N VAL A 41 -11.37 3.49 7.36
CA VAL A 41 -12.45 3.55 8.36
C VAL A 41 -13.72 2.83 7.89
N PRO A 42 -14.34 3.20 6.74
CA PRO A 42 -15.54 2.51 6.28
C PRO A 42 -15.24 1.06 5.85
N LEU A 43 -14.02 0.75 5.39
CA LEU A 43 -13.64 -0.62 5.05
C LEU A 43 -13.62 -1.52 6.30
N VAL A 44 -13.09 -1.02 7.42
CA VAL A 44 -13.15 -1.72 8.72
C VAL A 44 -14.60 -1.89 9.16
N MET A 45 -15.47 -0.89 8.99
CA MET A 45 -16.89 -1.04 9.29
C MET A 45 -17.57 -2.11 8.43
N VAL A 46 -17.22 -2.21 7.13
CA VAL A 46 -17.71 -3.30 6.26
C VAL A 46 -17.24 -4.65 6.80
N ALA A 47 -15.97 -4.78 7.18
CA ALA A 47 -15.44 -6.02 7.77
C ALA A 47 -16.15 -6.41 9.07
N VAL A 48 -16.42 -5.43 9.94
CA VAL A 48 -17.18 -5.61 11.19
C VAL A 48 -18.63 -6.05 10.90
N SER A 49 -19.28 -5.46 9.91
CA SER A 49 -20.61 -5.90 9.46
C SER A 49 -20.61 -7.34 8.95
N VAL A 50 -19.61 -7.70 8.12
CA VAL A 50 -19.45 -9.08 7.63
C VAL A 50 -19.24 -10.05 8.79
N ALA A 51 -18.42 -9.71 9.77
CA ALA A 51 -18.27 -10.51 10.99
C ALA A 51 -19.61 -10.65 11.74
N GLY A 52 -20.39 -9.56 11.86
CA GLY A 52 -21.74 -9.60 12.41
C GLY A 52 -22.70 -10.53 11.67
N PHE A 53 -22.61 -10.63 10.34
CA PHE A 53 -23.35 -11.62 9.54
C PHE A 53 -22.89 -13.05 9.79
N VAL A 54 -21.58 -13.28 9.90
CA VAL A 54 -21.02 -14.61 10.20
C VAL A 54 -21.48 -15.07 11.59
N LEU A 55 -21.34 -14.23 12.61
CA LEU A 55 -21.78 -14.54 13.98
C LEU A 55 -23.29 -14.73 14.09
N ALA A 56 -24.08 -13.95 13.36
CA ALA A 56 -25.53 -14.16 13.30
C ALA A 56 -25.93 -15.51 12.68
N GLY A 57 -25.07 -16.07 11.82
CA GLY A 57 -25.29 -17.36 11.16
C GLY A 57 -24.79 -18.57 11.95
N ASP A 58 -23.96 -18.36 12.98
CA ASP A 58 -23.38 -19.43 13.80
C ASP A 58 -23.43 -19.08 15.30
N GLN A 59 -24.47 -19.59 15.96
CA GLN A 59 -24.70 -19.37 17.39
C GLN A 59 -23.59 -19.99 18.27
N LEU A 60 -22.96 -21.07 17.80
CA LEU A 60 -21.86 -21.71 18.53
C LEU A 60 -20.62 -20.81 18.49
N LEU A 61 -20.32 -20.22 17.33
CA LEU A 61 -19.22 -19.26 17.18
C LEU A 61 -19.45 -17.99 18.02
N ALA A 62 -20.68 -17.49 18.06
CA ALA A 62 -21.04 -16.34 18.89
C ALA A 62 -20.84 -16.64 20.39
N THR A 63 -21.35 -17.79 20.86
CA THR A 63 -21.21 -18.18 22.28
C THR A 63 -19.75 -18.42 22.66
N GLU A 64 -18.94 -18.98 21.75
CA GLU A 64 -17.51 -19.16 22.00
C GLU A 64 -16.76 -17.84 22.08
N LEU A 65 -17.12 -16.86 21.24
CA LEU A 65 -16.56 -15.53 21.32
C LEU A 65 -16.88 -14.86 22.67
N ASP A 66 -18.12 -14.95 23.14
CA ASP A 66 -18.53 -14.40 24.44
C ASP A 66 -17.69 -15.02 25.58
N ARG A 67 -17.49 -16.35 25.57
CA ARG A 67 -16.63 -17.03 26.56
C ARG A 67 -15.18 -16.58 26.50
N VAL A 68 -14.63 -16.37 25.31
CA VAL A 68 -13.25 -15.88 25.14
C VAL A 68 -13.12 -14.46 25.68
N ILE A 69 -14.11 -13.60 25.44
CA ILE A 69 -14.13 -12.21 25.95
C ILE A 69 -14.21 -12.22 27.48
N ASP A 70 -15.11 -13.00 28.06
CA ASP A 70 -15.30 -13.12 29.51
C ASP A 70 -14.07 -13.71 30.21
N GLY A 71 -13.34 -14.62 29.54
CA GLY A 71 -12.12 -15.22 30.07
C GLY A 71 -10.85 -14.36 29.90
N ALA A 72 -10.82 -13.44 28.94
CA ALA A 72 -9.63 -12.64 28.62
C ALA A 72 -9.61 -11.25 29.28
N LEU A 73 -10.77 -10.73 29.69
CA LEU A 73 -10.93 -9.36 30.17
C LEU A 73 -11.55 -9.30 31.58
N PRO A 74 -11.27 -8.24 32.36
CA PRO A 74 -12.00 -7.96 33.59
C PRO A 74 -13.52 -7.83 33.31
N PRO A 75 -14.40 -8.24 34.26
CA PRO A 75 -15.85 -8.33 34.02
C PRO A 75 -16.49 -7.04 33.50
N GLU A 76 -16.05 -5.89 34.01
CA GLU A 76 -16.54 -4.56 33.62
C GLU A 76 -16.21 -4.19 32.17
N ILE A 77 -15.08 -4.70 31.66
CA ILE A 77 -14.64 -4.48 30.28
C ILE A 77 -15.29 -5.52 29.37
N ALA A 78 -15.33 -6.78 29.80
CA ALA A 78 -15.97 -7.88 29.08
C ALA A 78 -17.43 -7.56 28.73
N GLY A 79 -18.22 -7.10 29.71
CA GLY A 79 -19.62 -6.72 29.48
C GLY A 79 -19.78 -5.65 28.40
N ARG A 80 -18.96 -4.59 28.43
CA ARG A 80 -18.99 -3.54 27.39
C ARG A 80 -18.60 -4.05 26.01
N VAL A 81 -17.62 -4.96 25.94
CA VAL A 81 -17.19 -5.54 24.66
C VAL A 81 -18.28 -6.45 24.10
N ASN A 82 -18.91 -7.29 24.93
CA ASN A 82 -20.04 -8.13 24.52
C ASN A 82 -21.23 -7.28 24.03
N ASP A 83 -21.55 -6.18 24.72
CA ASP A 83 -22.60 -5.25 24.27
C ASP A 83 -22.31 -4.70 22.87
N VAL A 84 -21.06 -4.33 22.59
CA VAL A 84 -20.65 -3.86 21.26
C VAL A 84 -20.78 -4.99 20.22
N VAL A 85 -20.35 -6.21 20.54
CA VAL A 85 -20.49 -7.38 19.65
C VAL A 85 -21.96 -7.66 19.34
N HIS A 86 -22.81 -7.73 20.36
CA HIS A 86 -24.25 -7.96 20.18
C HIS A 86 -24.92 -6.83 19.40
N THR A 87 -24.50 -5.57 19.61
CA THR A 87 -24.97 -4.43 18.82
C THR A 87 -24.57 -4.59 17.36
N VAL A 88 -23.32 -4.95 17.07
CA VAL A 88 -22.86 -5.21 15.70
C VAL A 88 -23.63 -6.35 15.06
N VAL A 89 -23.90 -7.44 15.77
CA VAL A 89 -24.68 -8.58 15.27
C VAL A 89 -26.14 -8.16 15.02
N GLY A 90 -26.76 -7.45 15.96
CA GLY A 90 -28.15 -6.97 15.86
C GLY A 90 -28.36 -5.94 14.75
N GLU A 91 -27.42 -5.01 14.58
CA GLU A 91 -27.47 -3.92 13.60
C GLU A 91 -26.64 -4.18 12.32
N ARG A 92 -26.14 -5.41 12.13
CA ARG A 92 -25.25 -5.82 11.02
C ARG A 92 -25.64 -5.28 9.65
N GLY A 93 -26.95 -5.28 9.34
CA GLY A 93 -27.47 -4.78 8.07
C GLY A 93 -27.43 -3.25 7.95
N ARG A 94 -27.76 -2.51 9.02
CA ARG A 94 -27.70 -1.03 9.04
C ARG A 94 -26.25 -0.54 8.98
N ILE A 95 -25.40 -1.12 9.83
CA ILE A 95 -23.96 -0.84 9.85
C ILE A 95 -23.35 -1.17 8.49
N GLY A 96 -23.69 -2.33 7.93
CA GLY A 96 -23.20 -2.76 6.61
C GLY A 96 -23.62 -1.84 5.49
N LEU A 97 -24.90 -1.45 5.43
CA LEU A 97 -25.39 -0.55 4.39
C LEU A 97 -24.74 0.84 4.47
N LEU A 98 -24.64 1.41 5.67
CA LEU A 98 -23.95 2.68 5.89
C LEU A 98 -22.48 2.58 5.49
N ALA A 99 -21.80 1.54 5.98
CA ALA A 99 -20.39 1.30 5.72
C ALA A 99 -20.11 1.12 4.22
N LEU A 100 -20.93 0.34 3.51
CA LEU A 100 -20.80 0.13 2.06
C LEU A 100 -21.03 1.43 1.28
N THR A 101 -21.99 2.26 1.69
CA THR A 101 -22.26 3.55 1.05
C THR A 101 -21.07 4.50 1.20
N VAL A 102 -20.54 4.63 2.43
CA VAL A 102 -19.38 5.47 2.70
C VAL A 102 -18.11 4.88 2.06
N ALA A 103 -17.95 3.56 2.05
CA ALA A 103 -16.83 2.87 1.41
C ALA A 103 -16.86 3.05 -0.11
N ALA A 104 -18.02 3.03 -0.74
CA ALA A 104 -18.15 3.28 -2.18
C ALA A 104 -17.69 4.71 -2.53
N TYR A 105 -18.14 5.71 -1.77
CA TYR A 105 -17.71 7.10 -1.95
C TYR A 105 -16.21 7.28 -1.68
N SER A 106 -15.72 6.77 -0.55
CA SER A 106 -14.32 6.91 -0.16
C SER A 106 -13.38 6.13 -1.08
N GLY A 107 -13.80 4.95 -1.53
CA GLY A 107 -13.04 4.12 -2.47
C GLY A 107 -12.94 4.77 -3.85
N TRP A 108 -14.02 5.39 -4.33
CA TRP A 108 -13.99 6.19 -5.55
C TRP A 108 -13.05 7.40 -5.40
N SER A 109 -13.18 8.18 -4.31
CA SER A 109 -12.27 9.31 -4.05
C SER A 109 -10.81 8.86 -4.01
N TRP A 110 -10.52 7.75 -3.33
CA TRP A 110 -9.18 7.18 -3.25
C TRP A 110 -8.62 6.80 -4.63
N ILE A 111 -9.35 6.01 -5.43
CA ILE A 111 -8.85 5.55 -6.73
C ILE A 111 -8.67 6.71 -7.72
N SER A 112 -9.53 7.71 -7.67
CA SER A 112 -9.40 8.93 -8.48
C SER A 112 -8.12 9.69 -8.12
N ASN A 113 -7.83 9.88 -6.84
CA ASN A 113 -6.61 10.56 -6.39
C ASN A 113 -5.34 9.77 -6.70
N VAL A 114 -5.37 8.44 -6.56
CA VAL A 114 -4.26 7.55 -6.96
C VAL A 114 -4.00 7.66 -8.46
N ARG A 115 -5.05 7.58 -9.27
CA ARG A 115 -4.95 7.73 -10.73
C ARG A 115 -4.35 9.09 -11.11
N ASP A 116 -4.73 10.15 -10.42
CA ASP A 116 -4.23 11.50 -10.67
C ASP A 116 -2.77 11.65 -10.27
N ALA A 117 -2.37 11.08 -9.14
CA ALA A 117 -0.97 11.02 -8.71
C ALA A 117 -0.11 10.25 -9.73
N VAL A 118 -0.53 9.05 -10.14
CA VAL A 118 0.18 8.22 -11.12
C VAL A 118 0.27 8.92 -12.48
N THR A 119 -0.82 9.54 -12.94
CA THR A 119 -0.88 10.27 -14.21
C THR A 119 0.05 11.49 -14.19
N ALA A 120 0.04 12.25 -13.10
CA ALA A 120 0.96 13.38 -12.90
C ALA A 120 2.42 12.93 -12.84
N MET A 121 2.71 11.84 -12.12
CA MET A 121 4.05 11.24 -12.07
C MET A 121 4.54 10.73 -13.42
N LEU A 122 3.65 10.41 -14.36
CA LEU A 122 4.01 10.05 -15.73
C LEU A 122 4.23 11.27 -16.64
N GLY A 123 3.95 12.49 -16.16
CA GLY A 123 3.99 13.73 -16.95
C GLY A 123 2.87 13.80 -18.00
N GLN A 124 1.78 13.05 -17.80
CA GLN A 124 0.62 13.06 -18.67
C GLN A 124 -0.28 14.25 -18.30
N GLU A 125 -0.82 14.94 -19.30
CA GLU A 125 -1.76 16.03 -19.06
C GLU A 125 -3.04 15.50 -18.39
N ARG A 126 -3.58 16.27 -17.44
CA ARG A 126 -4.91 16.03 -16.87
C ARG A 126 -5.96 16.37 -17.91
N THR A 127 -6.19 15.48 -18.87
CA THR A 127 -7.30 15.62 -19.80
C THR A 127 -8.62 15.47 -19.03
N ALA A 128 -9.49 16.47 -19.15
CA ALA A 128 -10.84 16.43 -18.59
C ALA A 128 -11.64 15.35 -19.35
N ARG A 129 -11.93 14.22 -18.69
CA ARG A 129 -12.88 13.25 -19.21
C ARG A 129 -14.30 13.65 -18.81
N PRO A 130 -15.33 13.31 -19.61
CA PRO A 130 -16.69 13.44 -19.14
C PRO A 130 -16.86 12.62 -17.85
N LEU A 131 -17.50 13.24 -16.85
CA LEU A 131 -17.59 12.76 -15.46
C LEU A 131 -17.94 11.26 -15.38
N LEU A 132 -18.96 10.85 -16.13
CA LEU A 132 -19.44 9.46 -16.19
C LEU A 132 -18.38 8.45 -16.65
N ARG A 133 -17.53 8.80 -17.62
CA ARG A 133 -16.45 7.91 -18.08
C ARG A 133 -15.32 7.83 -17.06
N GLY A 134 -15.07 8.91 -16.31
CA GLY A 134 -14.13 8.91 -15.18
C GLY A 134 -14.60 7.93 -14.11
N ILE A 135 -15.85 8.09 -13.66
CA ILE A 135 -16.51 7.23 -12.67
C ILE A 135 -16.45 5.76 -13.08
N ALA A 136 -16.88 5.43 -14.30
CA ALA A 136 -16.92 4.04 -14.76
C ALA A 136 -15.50 3.41 -14.77
N ALA A 137 -14.48 4.16 -15.19
CA ALA A 137 -13.11 3.69 -15.18
C ALA A 137 -12.55 3.56 -13.75
N ASP A 138 -12.93 4.46 -12.82
CA ASP A 138 -12.58 4.38 -11.40
C ASP A 138 -13.19 3.12 -10.76
N VAL A 139 -14.49 2.90 -10.97
CA VAL A 139 -15.22 1.71 -10.48
C VAL A 139 -14.62 0.42 -11.04
N LEU A 140 -14.34 0.36 -12.34
CA LEU A 140 -13.74 -0.84 -12.95
C LEU A 140 -12.34 -1.12 -12.39
N ALA A 141 -11.54 -0.07 -12.15
CA ALA A 141 -10.23 -0.21 -11.51
C ALA A 141 -10.38 -0.70 -10.06
N LEU A 142 -11.35 -0.17 -9.32
CA LEU A 142 -11.65 -0.59 -7.95
C LEU A 142 -12.03 -2.07 -7.88
N ILE A 143 -12.89 -2.54 -8.80
CA ILE A 143 -13.27 -3.96 -8.92
C ILE A 143 -12.03 -4.81 -9.25
N GLY A 144 -11.17 -4.35 -10.16
CA GLY A 144 -9.93 -5.05 -10.50
C GLY A 144 -8.98 -5.19 -9.30
N VAL A 145 -8.78 -4.12 -8.54
CA VAL A 145 -7.99 -4.14 -7.30
C VAL A 145 -8.65 -5.03 -6.25
N GLY A 146 -9.97 -4.94 -6.06
CA GLY A 146 -10.71 -5.78 -5.11
C GLY A 146 -10.62 -7.27 -5.44
N LEU A 147 -10.75 -7.64 -6.72
CA LEU A 147 -10.58 -9.01 -7.19
C LEU A 147 -9.15 -9.50 -6.97
N ALA A 148 -8.15 -8.65 -7.28
CA ALA A 148 -6.75 -8.96 -7.02
C ALA A 148 -6.49 -9.23 -5.53
N MET A 149 -7.03 -8.38 -4.64
CA MET A 149 -6.94 -8.58 -3.20
C MET A 149 -7.64 -9.87 -2.75
N ALA A 150 -8.84 -10.16 -3.27
CA ALA A 150 -9.56 -11.40 -2.96
C ALA A 150 -8.77 -12.65 -3.38
N VAL A 151 -8.16 -12.63 -4.57
CA VAL A 151 -7.27 -13.70 -5.03
C VAL A 151 -6.04 -13.81 -4.12
N SER A 152 -5.40 -12.68 -3.78
CA SER A 152 -4.25 -12.68 -2.87
C SER A 152 -4.59 -13.24 -1.49
N PHE A 153 -5.71 -12.83 -0.89
CA PHE A 153 -6.16 -13.36 0.39
C PHE A 153 -6.60 -14.82 0.30
N GLY A 154 -7.28 -15.21 -0.78
CA GLY A 154 -7.63 -16.60 -1.03
C GLY A 154 -6.40 -17.48 -1.11
N LEU A 155 -5.36 -17.02 -1.82
CA LEU A 155 -4.08 -17.73 -1.91
C LEU A 155 -3.37 -17.79 -0.55
N ALA A 156 -3.35 -16.68 0.22
CA ALA A 156 -2.77 -16.64 1.55
C ALA A 156 -3.50 -17.59 2.52
N ALA A 157 -4.83 -17.60 2.50
CA ALA A 157 -5.65 -18.51 3.30
C ALA A 157 -5.42 -19.97 2.89
N LEU A 158 -5.35 -20.25 1.58
CA LEU A 158 -4.99 -21.57 1.07
C LEU A 158 -3.58 -21.98 1.51
N THR A 159 -2.62 -21.07 1.61
CA THR A 159 -1.28 -21.42 2.09
C THR A 159 -1.22 -21.71 3.59
N GLY A 160 -2.04 -21.03 4.41
CA GLY A 160 -2.17 -21.35 5.84
C GLY A 160 -2.95 -22.65 6.10
N ALA A 161 -4.10 -22.81 5.44
CA ALA A 161 -5.00 -23.96 5.61
C ALA A 161 -4.49 -25.20 4.85
N ALA A 162 -4.09 -25.09 3.59
CA ALA A 162 -3.47 -26.21 2.87
C ALA A 162 -2.07 -26.51 3.38
N GLY A 163 -1.32 -25.53 3.91
CA GLY A 163 -0.04 -25.81 4.58
C GLY A 163 -0.21 -26.82 5.71
N THR A 164 -1.24 -26.68 6.54
CA THR A 164 -1.55 -27.60 7.64
C THR A 164 -2.26 -28.87 7.18
N TRP A 165 -3.20 -28.78 6.23
CA TRP A 165 -3.99 -29.91 5.73
C TRP A 165 -3.20 -30.86 4.81
N LEU A 166 -2.33 -30.32 3.94
CA LEU A 166 -1.47 -31.08 3.04
C LEU A 166 -0.31 -31.77 3.78
N LEU A 167 0.20 -31.15 4.86
CA LEU A 167 1.13 -31.79 5.80
C LEU A 167 0.46 -32.96 6.56
N GLY A 168 -0.85 -32.88 6.80
CA GLY A 168 -1.62 -33.95 7.44
C GLY A 168 -1.96 -35.12 6.50
N LEU A 169 -2.30 -34.85 5.23
CA LEU A 169 -2.76 -35.88 4.27
C LEU A 169 -1.64 -36.71 3.63
N THR A 170 -0.44 -36.15 3.49
CA THR A 170 0.64 -36.80 2.73
C THR A 170 1.62 -37.60 3.58
N GLY A 171 1.56 -37.48 4.92
CA GLY A 171 2.53 -38.11 5.82
C GLY A 171 3.98 -37.68 5.56
N LEU A 172 4.20 -36.66 4.71
CA LEU A 172 5.51 -36.15 4.30
C LEU A 172 6.09 -35.31 5.45
N THR A 173 6.65 -36.00 6.44
CA THR A 173 7.48 -35.45 7.51
C THR A 173 8.85 -34.94 7.03
N GLY A 174 9.11 -35.01 5.72
CA GLY A 174 10.35 -34.53 5.11
C GLY A 174 10.37 -33.00 4.97
N GLY A 175 11.42 -32.37 5.53
CA GLY A 175 11.63 -30.92 5.44
C GLY A 175 11.63 -30.37 4.01
N PHE A 176 11.98 -31.18 3.00
CA PHE A 176 12.00 -30.79 1.60
C PHE A 176 10.61 -30.55 1.01
N ALA A 177 9.59 -31.36 1.33
CA ALA A 177 8.23 -31.16 0.82
C ALA A 177 7.60 -29.90 1.41
N LYS A 178 7.77 -29.67 2.72
CA LYS A 178 7.38 -28.43 3.39
C LYS A 178 8.12 -27.23 2.81
N PHE A 179 9.41 -27.36 2.55
CA PHE A 179 10.22 -26.32 1.93
C PHE A 179 9.73 -25.97 0.52
N VAL A 180 9.46 -26.95 -0.34
CA VAL A 180 8.93 -26.72 -1.70
C VAL A 180 7.56 -26.04 -1.64
N LEU A 181 6.68 -26.44 -0.72
CA LEU A 181 5.36 -25.83 -0.58
C LEU A 181 5.44 -24.37 -0.12
N VAL A 182 6.28 -24.10 0.88
CA VAL A 182 6.50 -22.73 1.41
C VAL A 182 7.22 -21.87 0.38
N ALA A 183 8.25 -22.39 -0.28
CA ALA A 183 8.97 -21.66 -1.34
C ALA A 183 8.05 -21.40 -2.54
N GLY A 184 7.27 -22.41 -2.97
CA GLY A 184 6.33 -22.29 -4.08
C GLY A 184 5.23 -21.27 -3.80
N SER A 185 4.64 -21.30 -2.60
CA SER A 185 3.64 -20.32 -2.18
C SER A 185 4.20 -18.91 -2.05
N LEU A 186 5.42 -18.76 -1.53
CA LEU A 186 6.10 -17.48 -1.44
C LEU A 186 6.40 -16.91 -2.82
N LEU A 187 6.92 -17.73 -3.74
CA LEU A 187 7.17 -17.33 -5.13
C LEU A 187 5.89 -16.96 -5.86
N LEU A 188 4.81 -17.72 -5.65
CA LEU A 188 3.51 -17.45 -6.25
C LEU A 188 2.90 -16.15 -5.70
N GLY A 189 3.02 -15.90 -4.40
CA GLY A 189 2.61 -14.64 -3.76
C GLY A 189 3.41 -13.45 -4.27
N LEU A 190 4.73 -13.61 -4.42
CA LEU A 190 5.61 -12.57 -4.98
C LEU A 190 5.28 -12.29 -6.45
N ALA A 191 5.03 -13.33 -7.24
CA ALA A 191 4.62 -13.20 -8.64
C ALA A 191 3.23 -12.54 -8.76
N ALA A 192 2.27 -12.91 -7.89
CA ALA A 192 0.97 -12.26 -7.85
C ALA A 192 1.10 -10.77 -7.53
N ASN A 193 1.85 -10.41 -6.49
CA ASN A 193 2.10 -9.01 -6.15
C ASN A 193 2.79 -8.24 -7.29
N TRP A 194 3.77 -8.87 -7.94
CA TRP A 194 4.44 -8.30 -9.10
C TRP A 194 3.47 -8.03 -10.27
N LEU A 195 2.60 -8.98 -10.59
CA LEU A 195 1.60 -8.85 -11.66
C LEU A 195 0.55 -7.78 -11.34
N VAL A 196 0.09 -7.71 -10.08
CA VAL A 196 -0.85 -6.67 -9.62
C VAL A 196 -0.21 -5.29 -9.79
N ILE A 197 1.03 -5.10 -9.36
CA ILE A 197 1.75 -3.83 -9.54
C ILE A 197 1.93 -3.51 -11.03
N ALA A 198 2.29 -4.50 -11.86
CA ALA A 198 2.45 -4.29 -13.31
C ALA A 198 1.15 -3.87 -13.99
N TRP A 199 0.03 -4.49 -13.59
CA TRP A 199 -1.31 -4.14 -14.05
C TRP A 199 -1.71 -2.74 -13.58
N CYS A 200 -1.49 -2.42 -12.30
CA CYS A 200 -1.74 -1.09 -11.74
C CYS A 200 -0.98 -0.01 -12.51
N LEU A 201 0.33 -0.19 -12.71
CA LEU A 201 1.16 0.75 -13.48
C LEU A 201 0.69 0.91 -14.94
N ALA A 202 0.15 -0.15 -15.55
CA ALA A 202 -0.29 -0.12 -16.94
C ALA A 202 -1.71 0.47 -17.13
N ARG A 203 -2.61 0.25 -16.17
CA ARG A 203 -4.06 0.51 -16.33
C ARG A 203 -4.60 1.61 -15.45
N LEU A 204 -3.97 1.94 -14.32
CA LEU A 204 -4.36 3.10 -13.51
C LEU A 204 -4.19 4.44 -14.23
N PRO A 205 -3.08 4.70 -14.98
CA PRO A 205 -2.89 5.98 -15.65
C PRO A 205 -4.06 6.33 -16.57
N ARG A 206 -4.36 7.63 -16.70
CA ARG A 206 -5.41 8.08 -17.62
C ARG A 206 -5.12 7.64 -19.06
N SER A 207 -3.87 7.72 -19.53
CA SER A 207 -3.48 7.03 -20.77
C SER A 207 -2.73 5.74 -20.47
N ALA A 208 -3.37 4.61 -20.82
CA ALA A 208 -2.86 3.27 -20.56
C ALA A 208 -1.50 3.04 -21.22
N LEU A 209 -0.63 2.32 -20.51
CA LEU A 209 0.69 1.93 -20.97
C LEU A 209 0.69 0.47 -21.45
N PRO A 210 1.58 0.09 -22.37
CA PRO A 210 1.71 -1.31 -22.76
C PRO A 210 2.26 -2.14 -21.57
N LEU A 211 1.58 -3.24 -21.24
CA LEU A 211 1.92 -4.08 -20.07
C LEU A 211 3.39 -4.55 -20.10
N ARG A 212 3.94 -4.80 -21.28
CA ARG A 212 5.33 -5.23 -21.45
C ARG A 212 6.35 -4.22 -20.93
N SER A 213 6.06 -2.91 -21.01
CA SER A 213 6.98 -1.88 -20.51
C SER A 213 6.88 -1.70 -19.00
N THR A 214 5.77 -2.11 -18.36
CA THR A 214 5.58 -1.98 -16.91
C THR A 214 6.12 -3.15 -16.11
N LEU A 215 6.31 -4.33 -16.72
CA LEU A 215 6.82 -5.52 -16.04
C LEU A 215 8.16 -5.31 -15.32
N ARG A 216 9.14 -4.68 -15.98
CA ARG A 216 10.46 -4.44 -15.37
C ARG A 216 10.38 -3.47 -14.17
N PRO A 217 9.73 -2.29 -14.29
CA PRO A 217 9.48 -1.41 -13.14
C PRO A 217 8.65 -2.03 -12.04
N ALA A 218 7.62 -2.80 -12.38
CA ALA A 218 6.84 -3.54 -11.40
C ALA A 218 7.70 -4.52 -10.59
N GLY A 219 8.72 -5.13 -11.21
CA GLY A 219 9.63 -6.04 -10.51
C GLY A 219 10.44 -5.30 -9.45
N ALA A 220 10.98 -4.14 -9.80
CA ALA A 220 11.67 -3.27 -8.83
C ALA A 220 10.70 -2.81 -7.72
N ALA A 221 9.47 -2.41 -8.07
CA ALA A 221 8.46 -2.05 -7.10
C ALA A 221 8.13 -3.20 -6.13
N ALA A 222 7.95 -4.42 -6.63
CA ALA A 222 7.66 -5.59 -5.82
C ALA A 222 8.78 -5.90 -4.81
N VAL A 223 10.05 -5.80 -5.23
CA VAL A 223 11.20 -5.98 -4.35
C VAL A 223 11.26 -4.89 -3.27
N GLY A 224 11.10 -3.62 -3.65
CA GLY A 224 11.10 -2.54 -2.67
C GLY A 224 9.90 -2.60 -1.72
N LEU A 225 8.74 -3.07 -2.19
CA LEU A 225 7.57 -3.31 -1.34
C LEU A 225 7.83 -4.43 -0.33
N ALA A 226 8.51 -5.51 -0.74
CA ALA A 226 8.92 -6.58 0.17
C ALA A 226 9.91 -6.07 1.24
N ALA A 227 10.88 -5.24 0.84
CA ALA A 227 11.83 -4.61 1.77
C ALA A 227 11.13 -3.67 2.76
N LEU A 228 10.18 -2.86 2.28
CA LEU A 228 9.36 -1.98 3.13
C LEU A 228 8.53 -2.78 4.13
N GLN A 229 7.93 -3.90 3.72
CA GLN A 229 7.17 -4.79 4.63
C GLN A 229 8.05 -5.35 5.75
N GLN A 230 9.30 -5.74 5.44
CA GLN A 230 10.25 -6.18 6.47
C GLN A 230 10.61 -5.04 7.42
N ALA A 231 10.84 -3.83 6.90
CA ALA A 231 11.10 -2.64 7.71
C ALA A 231 9.89 -2.28 8.61
N GLY A 232 8.66 -2.42 8.10
CA GLY A 232 7.43 -2.24 8.86
C GLY A 232 7.30 -3.28 9.99
N GLY A 233 7.64 -4.55 9.71
CA GLY A 233 7.73 -5.58 10.73
C GLY A 233 8.74 -5.22 11.82
N LEU A 234 9.95 -4.79 11.44
CA LEU A 234 10.97 -4.34 12.39
C LEU A 234 10.49 -3.13 13.22
N TYR A 235 9.82 -2.17 12.60
CA TYR A 235 9.24 -1.03 13.29
C TYR A 235 8.28 -1.45 14.41
N LEU A 236 7.41 -2.44 14.15
CA LEU A 236 6.51 -2.99 15.16
C LEU A 236 7.24 -3.68 16.32
N HIS A 237 8.40 -4.29 16.07
CA HIS A 237 9.23 -4.85 17.14
C HIS A 237 9.94 -3.77 17.97
N LEU A 238 10.20 -2.59 17.38
CA LEU A 238 10.86 -1.47 18.04
C LEU A 238 9.90 -0.59 18.86
N LEU A 239 8.58 -0.74 18.66
CA LEU A 239 7.58 -0.13 19.55
C LEU A 239 7.77 -0.70 20.96
N GLY A 240 8.32 0.15 21.85
CA GLY A 240 8.69 -0.24 23.21
C GLY A 240 7.50 -0.67 24.07
N ARG A 241 7.80 -1.20 25.26
CA ARG A 241 6.80 -1.73 26.22
C ARG A 241 5.87 -0.68 26.85
N SER A 242 6.02 0.60 26.53
CA SER A 242 5.16 1.66 27.08
C SER A 242 3.83 1.69 26.33
N PRO A 243 2.68 1.55 27.01
CA PRO A 243 1.36 1.57 26.38
C PRO A 243 1.08 2.85 25.57
N ALA A 244 1.55 4.00 26.05
CA ALA A 244 1.37 5.28 25.36
C ALA A 244 2.18 5.35 24.05
N VAL A 245 3.43 4.88 24.08
CA VAL A 245 4.30 4.83 22.89
C VAL A 245 3.77 3.82 21.87
N ALA A 246 3.24 2.69 22.34
CA ALA A 246 2.59 1.71 21.48
C ALA A 246 1.37 2.30 20.77
N ALA A 247 0.45 2.93 21.49
CA ALA A 247 -0.78 3.47 20.91
C ALA A 247 -0.52 4.57 19.86
N PHE A 248 0.24 5.61 20.21
CA PHE A 248 0.54 6.70 19.28
C PHE A 248 1.51 6.28 18.18
N GLY A 249 2.51 5.47 18.53
CA GLY A 249 3.49 4.98 17.58
C GLY A 249 2.86 4.05 16.54
N THR A 250 1.90 3.19 16.88
CA THR A 250 1.21 2.38 15.87
C THR A 250 0.48 3.24 14.85
N LEU A 251 -0.22 4.30 15.28
CA LEU A 251 -0.93 5.20 14.36
C LEU A 251 0.04 5.93 13.42
N VAL A 252 1.07 6.56 13.99
CA VAL A 252 2.11 7.28 13.22
C VAL A 252 2.88 6.31 12.32
N GLY A 253 3.16 5.11 12.81
CA GLY A 253 3.84 4.05 12.09
C GLY A 253 3.09 3.57 10.88
N VAL A 254 1.78 3.34 11.00
CA VAL A 254 0.91 3.00 9.86
C VAL A 254 0.89 4.14 8.84
N LEU A 255 0.74 5.39 9.29
CA LEU A 255 0.77 6.56 8.41
C LEU A 255 2.09 6.65 7.64
N LEU A 256 3.22 6.55 8.34
CA LEU A 256 4.56 6.60 7.76
C LEU A 256 4.79 5.42 6.82
N PHE A 257 4.37 4.21 7.19
CA PHE A 257 4.51 3.01 6.37
C PHE A 257 3.76 3.16 5.05
N VAL A 258 2.48 3.57 5.11
CA VAL A 258 1.68 3.82 3.89
C VAL A 258 2.32 4.92 3.05
N TYR A 259 2.79 6.02 3.67
CA TYR A 259 3.51 7.08 2.96
C TYR A 259 4.76 6.57 2.23
N LEU A 260 5.59 5.76 2.89
CA LEU A 260 6.79 5.19 2.27
C LEU A 260 6.46 4.25 1.11
N VAL A 261 5.40 3.43 1.25
CA VAL A 261 4.91 2.55 0.18
C VAL A 261 4.46 3.38 -1.02
N VAL A 262 3.60 4.37 -0.81
CA VAL A 262 3.09 5.23 -1.89
C VAL A 262 4.24 5.98 -2.56
N ARG A 263 5.12 6.62 -1.77
CA ARG A 263 6.31 7.32 -2.24
C ARG A 263 7.17 6.42 -3.12
N TRP A 264 7.42 5.19 -2.68
CA TRP A 264 8.18 4.21 -3.45
C TRP A 264 7.51 3.86 -4.78
N LEU A 265 6.20 3.60 -4.77
CA LEU A 265 5.44 3.29 -5.99
C LEU A 265 5.42 4.46 -6.98
N LEU A 266 5.28 5.70 -6.49
CA LEU A 266 5.35 6.90 -7.31
C LEU A 266 6.77 7.13 -7.88
N MET A 267 7.82 6.84 -7.10
CA MET A 267 9.19 6.87 -7.59
C MET A 267 9.41 5.88 -8.75
N VAL A 268 8.91 4.64 -8.60
CA VAL A 268 8.94 3.64 -9.68
C VAL A 268 8.09 4.08 -10.88
N THR A 269 7.00 4.78 -10.64
CA THR A 269 6.17 5.36 -11.70
C THR A 269 6.93 6.41 -12.51
N VAL A 270 7.68 7.30 -11.86
CA VAL A 270 8.55 8.26 -12.55
C VAL A 270 9.66 7.55 -13.31
N TRP A 271 10.20 6.46 -12.75
CA TRP A 271 11.25 5.66 -13.39
C TRP A 271 10.84 5.11 -14.76
N LEU A 272 9.54 4.81 -14.98
CA LEU A 272 9.00 4.44 -16.30
C LEU A 272 9.25 5.49 -17.39
N THR A 273 9.36 6.76 -17.01
CA THR A 273 9.52 7.88 -17.94
C THR A 273 10.98 8.20 -18.27
N VAL A 274 11.93 7.67 -17.48
CA VAL A 274 13.35 7.93 -17.64
C VAL A 274 13.92 6.93 -18.65
N ARG A 275 14.16 7.39 -19.88
CA ARG A 275 14.82 6.62 -20.95
C ARG A 275 16.35 6.78 -20.87
N ASP A 276 17.07 5.87 -21.53
CA ASP A 276 18.54 5.86 -21.50
C ASP A 276 19.20 7.10 -22.11
N ASP A 277 18.51 7.72 -23.07
CA ASP A 277 18.95 8.92 -23.78
C ASP A 277 17.95 10.06 -23.51
N PRO A 278 18.29 11.01 -22.62
CA PRO A 278 17.50 12.23 -22.47
C PRO A 278 17.55 13.04 -23.79
N PRO A 279 16.44 13.68 -24.21
CA PRO A 279 16.50 14.62 -25.32
C PRO A 279 17.51 15.74 -24.99
N PRO A 280 18.31 16.21 -25.97
CA PRO A 280 19.32 17.23 -25.74
C PRO A 280 18.67 18.48 -25.12
N GLY A 281 19.15 18.87 -23.92
CA GLY A 281 18.67 20.05 -23.18
C GLY A 281 18.19 19.78 -21.75
N THR A 282 17.74 18.56 -21.41
CA THR A 282 17.23 18.28 -20.05
C THR A 282 18.34 18.17 -19.00
N LEU A 283 19.56 17.79 -19.40
CA LEU A 283 20.71 17.68 -18.49
C LEU A 283 21.11 19.02 -17.87
N ALA A 284 20.95 20.13 -18.60
CA ALA A 284 21.27 21.46 -18.09
C ALA A 284 20.22 21.93 -17.06
N ALA A 285 18.96 21.53 -17.22
CA ALA A 285 17.91 21.79 -16.26
C ALA A 285 18.08 20.94 -14.98
N ASP A 286 18.37 19.64 -15.14
CA ASP A 286 18.60 18.70 -14.03
C ASP A 286 19.79 19.13 -13.14
N VAL A 287 20.90 19.58 -13.74
CA VAL A 287 22.10 20.05 -13.02
C VAL A 287 21.86 21.40 -12.34
N ARG A 288 21.16 22.34 -12.98
CA ARG A 288 20.79 23.62 -12.34
C ARG A 288 19.88 23.41 -11.14
N TYR A 289 18.93 22.48 -11.23
CA TYR A 289 17.97 22.20 -10.16
C TYR A 289 18.61 21.44 -8.98
N ALA A 290 19.48 20.47 -9.26
CA ALA A 290 20.31 19.83 -8.23
C ALA A 290 21.20 20.85 -7.50
N GLY A 291 21.77 21.82 -8.24
CA GLY A 291 22.54 22.93 -7.65
C GLY A 291 21.70 23.86 -6.78
N THR A 292 20.45 24.18 -7.18
CA THR A 292 19.57 25.06 -6.39
C THR A 292 19.04 24.38 -5.12
N THR A 293 18.74 23.08 -5.17
CA THR A 293 18.30 22.33 -3.97
C THR A 293 19.43 22.12 -2.96
N LEU A 294 20.65 21.86 -3.42
CA LEU A 294 21.85 21.83 -2.56
C LEU A 294 22.17 23.23 -2.00
N GLY A 295 22.02 24.27 -2.82
CA GLY A 295 22.18 25.67 -2.40
C GLY A 295 21.14 26.12 -1.37
N ALA A 296 19.88 25.69 -1.52
CA ALA A 296 18.82 25.96 -0.55
C ALA A 296 19.07 25.25 0.80
N GLY A 297 19.55 24.01 0.77
CA GLY A 297 19.97 23.27 1.97
C GLY A 297 21.15 23.94 2.69
N ALA A 298 22.17 24.37 1.95
CA ALA A 298 23.31 25.10 2.50
C ALA A 298 22.92 26.49 3.05
N SER A 299 21.96 27.16 2.42
CA SER A 299 21.44 28.45 2.89
C SER A 299 20.58 28.30 4.16
N ALA A 300 19.80 27.22 4.26
CA ALA A 300 19.05 26.90 5.47
C ALA A 300 19.99 26.56 6.64
N GLU A 301 21.08 25.85 6.39
CA GLU A 301 22.13 25.56 7.37
C GLU A 301 22.85 26.85 7.84
N LEU A 302 23.09 27.79 6.92
CA LEU A 302 23.69 29.09 7.22
C LEU A 302 22.77 29.98 8.08
N VAL A 303 21.47 29.97 7.78
CA VAL A 303 20.43 30.68 8.56
C VAL A 303 20.27 30.06 9.94
N VAL A 304 20.30 28.74 10.05
CA VAL A 304 20.25 28.06 11.36
C VAL A 304 21.49 28.39 12.19
N ARG A 305 22.70 28.40 11.60
CA ARG A 305 23.93 28.83 12.27
C ARG A 305 23.89 30.27 12.75
N THR A 306 23.41 31.19 11.91
CA THR A 306 23.29 32.61 12.30
C THR A 306 22.26 32.84 13.40
N LEU A 307 21.20 32.03 13.46
CA LEU A 307 20.19 32.11 14.52
C LEU A 307 20.57 31.38 15.82
N THR A 308 21.47 30.40 15.77
CA THR A 308 21.91 29.63 16.96
C THR A 308 23.24 30.09 17.56
N GLY A 309 23.92 31.07 16.95
CA GLY A 309 25.11 31.71 17.53
C GLY A 309 26.29 30.75 17.74
N ARG A 310 26.39 29.70 16.92
CA ARG A 310 27.50 28.72 16.92
C ARG A 310 28.07 28.50 15.52
#